data_AF-A0A6P0ZY16-F1
#
_entry.id   AF-A0A6P0ZY16-F1
#
_cell.length_a   1.000
_cell.length_b   1.000
_cell.length_c   1.000
_cell.angle_alpha   90.00
_cell.angle_beta   90.00
_cell.angle_gamma   90.00
#
_symmetry.space_group_name_H-M   'P 1'
#
loop_
_entity.id
_entity.type
_entity.pdbx_description
1 polymer ?
#
loop_
_entity_poly.entity_id
_entity_poly.type
_entity_poly.pdbx_seq_one_letter_code
_entity_poly.pdbx_strand_id
1 'polypeptide(L)'
;MGRNRKTSDPQFEFLLEVIQAIEDSRGDEQVVYPLLAANTDKINDRLAKLLHVVGTSILEKGEIYETALLLGYIGDLSTLIAQFPL
;
A
#
# COMPACT_ATOMS: atom_id res chain seq x y z
N MET A 1 -6.84 -13.91 31.10
CA MET A 1 -7.85 -13.31 30.19
C MET A 1 -7.17 -12.31 29.28
N GLY A 2 -7.34 -12.52 27.96
CA GLY A 2 -7.12 -11.62 26.82
C GLY A 2 -5.97 -10.61 26.86
N ARG A 3 -4.82 -10.95 26.26
CA ARG A 3 -3.81 -9.97 25.85
C ARG A 3 -4.42 -9.04 24.79
N ASN A 4 -4.75 -7.81 25.18
CA ASN A 4 -4.95 -6.69 24.26
C ASN A 4 -3.60 -6.38 23.59
N ARG A 5 -3.37 -6.96 22.41
CA ARG A 5 -2.37 -6.46 21.48
C ARG A 5 -3.13 -5.82 20.32
N LYS A 6 -3.24 -4.49 20.31
CA LYS A 6 -3.35 -3.77 19.04
C LYS A 6 -1.99 -3.92 18.34
N THR A 7 -1.69 -5.12 17.85
CA THR A 7 -0.59 -5.27 16.90
C THR A 7 -1.10 -4.67 15.61
N SER A 8 -0.59 -3.49 15.26
CA SER A 8 -0.64 -3.00 13.90
C SER A 8 -0.27 -4.14 12.96
N ASP A 9 -1.12 -4.41 11.96
CA ASP A 9 -0.85 -5.47 10.99
C ASP A 9 0.39 -5.09 10.18
N PRO A 10 1.50 -5.85 10.24
CA PRO A 10 2.73 -5.49 9.53
C PRO A 10 2.54 -5.31 8.02
N GLN A 11 1.52 -5.95 7.44
CA GLN A 11 1.17 -5.79 6.03
C GLN A 11 0.50 -4.44 5.76
N PHE A 12 -0.32 -3.98 6.71
CA PHE A 12 -1.01 -2.70 6.63
C PHE A 12 -0.05 -1.54 6.86
N GLU A 13 0.87 -1.67 7.83
CA GLU A 13 1.93 -0.68 8.05
C GLU A 13 2.83 -0.54 6.82
N PHE A 14 3.23 -1.65 6.21
CA PHE A 14 3.98 -1.63 4.94
C PHE A 14 3.19 -0.93 3.82
N LEU A 15 1.90 -1.23 3.66
CA LEU A 15 1.06 -0.56 2.66
C LEU A 15 1.00 0.96 2.90
N LEU A 16 0.82 1.38 4.15
CA LEU A 16 0.75 2.79 4.53
C LEU A 16 2.08 3.51 4.27
N GLU A 17 3.20 2.91 4.66
CA GLU A 17 4.54 3.45 4.43
C GLU A 17 4.83 3.66 2.94
N VAL A 18 4.47 2.68 2.10
CA VAL A 18 4.70 2.79 0.66
C VAL A 18 3.76 3.79 0.00
N ILE A 19 2.48 3.85 0.40
CA ILE A 19 1.55 4.86 -0.10
C ILE A 19 2.04 6.27 0.26
N GLN A 20 2.53 6.49 1.49
CA GLN A 20 3.11 7.77 1.90
C GLN A 20 4.34 8.12 1.07
N ALA A 21 5.22 7.16 0.81
CA ALA A 21 6.39 7.38 -0.03
C ALA A 21 6.01 7.74 -1.47
N ILE A 22 4.96 7.12 -2.04
CA ILE A 22 4.43 7.46 -3.36
C ILE A 22 3.88 8.89 -3.36
N GLU A 23 3.10 9.27 -2.35
CA GLU A 23 2.56 10.63 -2.22
C GLU A 23 3.68 11.68 -2.10
N ASP A 24 4.63 11.47 -1.18
CA ASP A 24 5.69 12.44 -0.87
C ASP A 24 6.66 12.62 -2.04
N SER A 25 6.93 11.55 -2.79
CA SER A 25 7.88 11.54 -3.90
C SER A 25 7.24 11.67 -5.28
N ARG A 26 5.91 11.65 -5.37
CA ARG A 26 5.15 11.51 -6.63
C ARG A 26 5.52 10.25 -7.42
N GLY A 27 5.70 9.15 -6.70
CA GLY A 27 6.03 7.84 -7.25
C GLY A 27 7.48 7.72 -7.76
N ASP A 28 8.42 8.48 -7.20
CA ASP A 28 9.83 8.37 -7.57
C ASP A 28 10.37 6.99 -7.21
N GLU A 29 10.76 6.24 -8.24
CA GLU A 29 11.34 4.90 -8.12
C GLU A 29 12.57 4.88 -7.19
N GLN A 30 13.37 5.95 -7.17
CA GLN A 30 14.55 6.05 -6.30
C GLN A 30 14.20 6.10 -4.82
N VAL A 31 12.97 6.51 -4.49
CA VAL A 31 12.45 6.55 -3.11
C VAL A 31 11.66 5.28 -2.80
N VAL A 32 10.83 4.82 -3.73
CA VAL A 32 9.90 3.70 -3.48
C VAL A 32 10.60 2.34 -3.57
N TYR A 33 11.52 2.13 -4.52
CA TYR A 33 12.15 0.82 -4.72
C TYR A 33 13.00 0.35 -3.54
N PRO A 34 13.76 1.19 -2.82
CA PRO A 34 14.42 0.77 -1.58
C PRO A 34 13.45 0.22 -0.52
N LEU A 35 12.25 0.80 -0.41
CA LEU A 35 11.21 0.32 0.52
C LEU A 35 10.65 -1.03 0.10
N LEU A 36 10.41 -1.22 -1.21
CA LEU A 36 9.98 -2.51 -1.76
C LEU A 36 11.07 -3.58 -1.57
N ALA A 37 12.33 -3.25 -1.86
CA ALA A 37 13.49 -4.15 -1.70
C ALA A 37 13.67 -4.62 -0.25
N ALA A 38 13.52 -3.70 0.72
CA ALA A 38 13.63 -4.02 2.14
C ALA A 38 12.48 -4.88 2.66
N ASN A 39 11.36 -4.96 1.93
CA ASN A 39 10.12 -5.60 2.35
C ASN A 39 9.59 -6.60 1.31
N THR A 40 10.48 -7.22 0.54
CA THR A 40 10.11 -8.24 -0.47
C THR A 40 9.30 -9.39 0.12
N ASP A 41 9.50 -9.72 1.40
CA ASP A 41 8.70 -10.70 2.16
C ASP A 41 7.20 -10.33 2.23
N LYS A 42 6.87 -9.05 2.11
CA LYS A 42 5.50 -8.51 2.16
C LYS A 42 4.86 -8.36 0.79
N ILE A 43 5.61 -8.48 -0.30
CA ILE A 43 5.09 -8.47 -1.68
C ILE A 43 4.60 -9.88 -2.02
N ASN A 44 3.43 -10.24 -1.48
CA ASN A 44 2.88 -11.59 -1.58
C ASN A 44 1.34 -11.56 -1.72
N ASP A 45 0.70 -12.73 -1.78
CA ASP A 45 -0.76 -12.85 -1.92
C ASP A 45 -1.56 -12.13 -0.82
N ARG A 46 -0.97 -11.94 0.36
CA ARG A 46 -1.60 -11.19 1.45
C ARG A 46 -1.69 -9.70 1.12
N LEU A 47 -0.68 -9.14 0.45
CA LEU A 47 -0.73 -7.76 -0.05
C LEU A 47 -1.86 -7.61 -1.09
N ALA A 48 -1.96 -8.53 -2.05
CA ALA A 48 -2.99 -8.48 -3.07
C ALA A 48 -4.41 -8.49 -2.47
N LYS A 49 -4.64 -9.35 -1.46
CA LYS A 49 -5.91 -9.38 -0.72
C LYS A 49 -6.17 -8.07 0.04
N LEU A 50 -5.14 -7.50 0.66
CA LEU A 50 -5.26 -6.24 1.38
C LEU A 50 -5.61 -5.09 0.44
N LEU A 51 -4.92 -4.96 -0.71
CA LEU A 51 -5.22 -3.97 -1.74
C LEU A 51 -6.66 -4.09 -2.25
N HIS A 52 -7.15 -5.31 -2.44
CA HIS A 52 -8.54 -5.55 -2.84
C HIS A 52 -9.55 -5.08 -1.79
N VAL A 53 -9.31 -5.39 -0.51
CA VAL A 53 -10.17 -4.95 0.60
C VAL A 53 -10.15 -3.43 0.72
N VAL A 54 -8.96 -2.81 0.74
CA VAL A 54 -8.78 -1.36 0.88
C VAL A 54 -9.42 -0.62 -0.31
N GLY A 55 -9.18 -1.07 -1.54
CA GLY A 55 -9.78 -0.47 -2.73
C GLY A 55 -11.31 -0.53 -2.72
N THR A 56 -11.89 -1.66 -2.29
CA THR A 56 -13.35 -1.80 -2.16
C THR A 56 -13.90 -0.87 -1.08
N SER A 57 -13.26 -0.83 0.09
CA SER A 57 -13.68 0.06 1.19
C SER A 57 -13.55 1.54 0.84
N ILE A 58 -12.56 1.92 0.03
CA ILE A 58 -12.42 3.30 -0.47
C ILE A 58 -13.60 3.65 -1.38
N LEU A 59 -13.95 2.76 -2.33
CA LEU A 59 -15.10 2.97 -3.22
C LEU A 59 -16.43 3.12 -2.47
N GLU A 60 -16.59 2.44 -1.33
CA GLU A 60 -17.79 2.53 -0.49
C GLU A 60 -17.93 3.86 0.27
N LYS A 61 -16.85 4.63 0.47
CA LYS A 61 -16.89 5.90 1.22
C LYS A 61 -17.62 7.04 0.50
N GLY A 62 -17.73 6.99 -0.82
CA GLY A 62 -18.51 7.97 -1.61
C GLY A 62 -17.89 9.37 -1.78
N GLU A 63 -16.75 9.67 -1.15
CA GLU A 63 -16.03 10.94 -1.27
C GLU A 63 -15.13 10.93 -2.51
N ILE A 64 -15.67 11.37 -3.65
CA ILE A 64 -15.07 11.20 -4.99
C ILE A 64 -13.60 11.66 -5.06
N TYR A 65 -13.26 12.82 -4.50
CA TYR A 65 -11.92 13.39 -4.63
C TYR A 65 -10.87 12.61 -3.81
N GLU A 66 -11.12 12.39 -2.52
CA GLU A 66 -10.20 11.63 -1.66
C GLU A 66 -10.10 10.17 -2.08
N THR A 67 -11.23 9.59 -2.51
CA THR A 67 -11.30 8.23 -3.06
C THR A 67 -10.44 8.10 -4.31
N ALA A 68 -10.53 9.06 -5.24
CA ALA A 68 -9.75 9.03 -6.47
C ALA A 68 -8.24 9.17 -6.21
N LEU A 69 -7.83 10.02 -5.26
CA LEU A 69 -6.43 10.17 -4.88
C LEU A 69 -5.86 8.87 -4.31
N LEU A 70 -6.54 8.27 -3.33
CA LEU A 70 -6.07 7.02 -2.70
C LEU A 70 -6.05 5.85 -3.69
N LEU A 71 -7.04 5.75 -4.58
CA LEU A 71 -7.02 4.75 -5.66
C LEU A 71 -5.89 5.00 -6.66
N GLY A 72 -5.54 6.27 -6.91
CA GLY A 72 -4.38 6.66 -7.69
C GLY A 72 -3.10 6.09 -7.09
N TYR A 73 -2.85 6.34 -5.81
CA TYR A 73 -1.67 5.82 -5.11
C TYR A 73 -1.62 4.28 -5.09
N ILE A 74 -2.76 3.60 -4.97
CA ILE A 74 -2.84 2.13 -5.07
C ILE A 74 -2.50 1.65 -6.50
N GLY A 75 -2.94 2.39 -7.52
CA GLY A 75 -2.61 2.12 -8.92
C GLY A 75 -1.12 2.31 -9.21
N ASP A 76 -0.53 3.39 -8.70
CA ASP A 76 0.89 3.68 -8.81
C ASP A 76 1.71 2.59 -8.11
N LEU A 77 1.34 2.20 -6.88
CA LEU A 77 1.96 1.08 -6.18
C LEU A 77 1.91 -0.20 -7.00
N SER A 78 0.76 -0.52 -7.58
CA SER A 78 0.59 -1.73 -8.41
C SER A 78 1.50 -1.70 -9.64
N THR A 79 1.65 -0.52 -10.25
CA THR A 79 2.54 -0.30 -11.40
C THR A 79 4.00 -0.46 -11.00
N LEU A 80 4.41 0.15 -9.89
CA LEU A 80 5.78 0.07 -9.35
C LEU A 80 6.14 -1.36 -8.98
N ILE A 81 5.25 -2.12 -8.33
CA ILE A 81 5.48 -3.55 -8.03
C ILE A 81 5.63 -4.36 -9.32
N ALA A 82 4.84 -4.08 -10.36
CA ALA A 82 4.94 -4.80 -11.63
C ALA A 82 6.24 -4.53 -12.40
N GLN A 83 6.87 -3.37 -12.18
CA GLN A 83 8.14 -2.97 -12.79
C GLN A 83 9.35 -3.25 -11.91
N PHE A 84 9.14 -3.52 -10.63
CA PHE A 84 10.18 -3.78 -9.66
C PHE A 84 10.97 -5.04 -10.04
N PRO A 85 12.29 -4.94 -10.29
CA PRO A 85 13.11 -6.10 -10.62
C PRO A 85 13.26 -6.99 -9.37
N LEU A 86 12.60 -8.14 -9.40
CA LEU A 86 12.70 -9.18 -8.37
C LEU A 86 14.06 -9.89 -8.40
#